data_AF-A0A602MWT6-F1
#
_entry.id   AF-A0A602MWT6-F1
#
_cell.length_a   1.000
_cell.length_b   1.000
_cell.length_c   1.000
_cell.angle_alpha   90.00
_cell.angle_beta   90.00
_cell.angle_gamma   90.00
#
_symmetry.space_group_name_H-M   'P 1'
#
loop_
_entity.id
_entity.type
_entity.pdbx_description
1 polymer ?
#
loop_
_entity_poly.entity_id
_entity_poly.type
_entity_poly.pdbx_seq_one_letter_code
_entity_poly.pdbx_strand_id
1 'polypeptide(L)'
;MKTLLIIDANLGQARAYMAKTLLGAAAHKANLEIIDNPNDAELAIVLGESLPNDNALNGKKVWLGDIGRAVAHPELFLSEAKSHATPYSAPAAAAPAASGGPKRVVAVTACPTGVAHTFMAAEAIETEAKKRGWWVKVETRGSVGAGNAITPEEVAEADLVIVAADIEVDLAKFAGLPMYRTSTGLALKKTAQELDKAVAEATPYQPAGKASQAATEGKKESAGAYRHLLTGVSYMLPMVVAGGLCIALSFAFGIEAFKVPDTLAAALMQIGGGSAFALMVPVLAGYIAFSIADRPGLTPGLIGGMLAVSTGSGFIGGIIAGFLAGYMAKLISTKLKLPQSMEALKPILIIPLISSLVVGLAMIYLIGKPVAGILEGLTHWLQTMGTANAVLLGAILGG
;
A
#
# COMPACT_ATOMS: atom_id res chain seq x y z
N MET A 1 -25.85 -47.62 23.79
CA MET A 1 -25.96 -46.15 23.83
C MET A 1 -25.00 -45.60 22.79
N LYS A 2 -25.53 -44.89 21.79
CA LYS A 2 -24.74 -44.35 20.69
C LYS A 2 -23.91 -43.17 21.17
N THR A 3 -22.60 -43.24 21.00
CA THR A 3 -21.64 -42.33 21.61
C THR A 3 -20.78 -41.68 20.54
N LEU A 4 -20.77 -40.34 20.52
CA LEU A 4 -19.90 -39.55 19.66
C LEU A 4 -18.62 -39.19 20.42
N LEU A 5 -17.46 -39.41 19.81
CA LEU A 5 -16.18 -38.91 20.32
C LEU A 5 -15.79 -37.64 19.57
N ILE A 6 -15.67 -36.52 20.29
CA ILE A 6 -15.14 -35.27 19.76
C ILE A 6 -13.77 -35.04 20.38
N ILE A 7 -12.74 -34.87 19.55
CA ILE A 7 -11.37 -34.63 20.02
C ILE A 7 -10.92 -33.27 19.51
N ASP A 8 -10.52 -32.39 20.41
CA ASP A 8 -10.02 -31.06 20.07
C ASP A 8 -8.76 -31.16 19.18
N ALA A 9 -8.75 -30.40 18.09
CA ALA A 9 -7.67 -30.36 17.11
C ALA A 9 -6.33 -29.88 17.71
N ASN A 10 -6.38 -29.12 18.82
CA ASN A 10 -5.20 -28.60 19.51
C ASN A 10 -4.44 -29.66 20.32
N LEU A 11 -5.01 -30.85 20.54
CA LEU A 11 -4.41 -31.91 21.37
C LEU A 11 -3.28 -32.70 20.68
N GLY A 12 -3.01 -32.42 19.40
CA GLY A 12 -1.97 -33.06 18.61
C GLY A 12 -2.36 -34.45 18.08
N GLN A 13 -1.94 -34.77 16.86
CA GLN A 13 -2.43 -35.93 16.10
C GLN A 13 -2.13 -37.29 16.78
N ALA A 14 -0.96 -37.44 17.41
CA ALA A 14 -0.57 -38.70 18.05
C ALA A 14 -1.43 -39.03 19.28
N ARG A 15 -1.71 -38.02 20.13
CA ARG A 15 -2.54 -38.21 21.33
C ARG A 15 -4.01 -38.45 20.96
N ALA A 16 -4.52 -37.70 19.98
CA ALA A 16 -5.86 -37.89 19.43
C ALA A 16 -6.07 -39.32 18.89
N TYR A 17 -5.08 -39.83 18.14
CA TYR A 17 -5.14 -41.19 17.60
C TYR A 17 -5.14 -42.26 18.69
N MET A 18 -4.26 -42.14 19.70
CA MET A 18 -4.21 -43.06 20.84
C MET A 18 -5.53 -43.04 21.64
N ALA A 19 -6.07 -41.86 21.93
CA ALA A 19 -7.33 -41.72 22.66
C ALA A 19 -8.50 -42.35 21.88
N LYS A 20 -8.62 -42.07 20.57
CA LYS A 20 -9.66 -42.67 19.72
C LYS A 20 -9.57 -44.20 19.71
N THR A 21 -8.35 -44.74 19.60
CA THR A 21 -8.11 -46.20 19.53
C THR A 21 -8.45 -46.89 20.85
N LEU A 22 -7.96 -46.36 21.98
CA LEU A 22 -8.17 -46.95 23.30
C LEU A 22 -9.61 -46.84 23.78
N LEU A 23 -10.26 -45.68 23.58
CA LEU A 23 -11.67 -45.51 23.90
C LEU A 23 -12.56 -46.36 22.99
N GLY A 24 -12.22 -46.49 21.71
CA GLY A 24 -12.92 -47.40 20.80
C GLY A 24 -12.90 -48.85 21.26
N ALA A 25 -11.73 -49.35 21.71
CA ALA A 25 -11.60 -50.70 22.24
C ALA A 25 -12.35 -50.89 23.57
N ALA A 26 -12.34 -49.89 24.45
CA ALA A 26 -13.03 -49.92 25.74
C ALA A 26 -14.56 -49.75 25.64
N ALA A 27 -15.05 -49.06 24.61
CA ALA A 27 -16.47 -48.77 24.41
C ALA A 27 -17.33 -50.04 24.33
N HIS A 28 -16.85 -51.08 23.65
CA HIS A 28 -17.57 -52.35 23.53
C HIS A 28 -17.77 -53.04 24.89
N LYS A 29 -16.81 -52.89 25.81
CA LYS A 29 -16.94 -53.43 27.19
C LYS A 29 -17.86 -52.58 28.06
N ALA A 30 -17.94 -51.28 27.80
CA ALA A 30 -18.81 -50.33 28.50
C ALA A 30 -20.27 -50.30 27.95
N ASN A 31 -20.58 -51.16 26.97
CA ASN A 31 -21.87 -51.22 26.27
C ASN A 31 -22.22 -49.89 25.55
N LEU A 32 -21.19 -49.24 25.01
CA LEU A 32 -21.27 -48.02 24.22
C LEU A 32 -20.92 -48.34 22.76
N GLU A 33 -21.67 -47.75 21.83
CA GLU A 33 -21.43 -47.89 20.40
C GLU A 33 -20.85 -46.58 19.89
N ILE A 34 -19.61 -46.59 19.39
CA ILE A 34 -18.97 -45.37 18.86
C ILE A 34 -19.48 -45.10 17.46
N ILE A 35 -20.02 -43.91 17.24
CA ILE A 35 -20.51 -43.46 15.94
C ILE A 35 -19.83 -42.15 15.52
N ASP A 36 -19.72 -41.92 14.22
CA ASP A 36 -19.14 -40.68 13.69
C ASP A 36 -20.21 -39.62 13.34
N ASN A 37 -21.49 -40.00 13.24
CA ASN A 37 -22.58 -39.08 12.93
C ASN A 37 -23.12 -38.39 14.20
N PRO A 38 -22.97 -37.06 14.34
CA PRO A 38 -23.43 -36.36 15.53
C PRO A 38 -24.94 -36.46 15.74
N ASN A 39 -25.74 -36.57 14.68
CA ASN A 39 -27.21 -36.58 14.76
C ASN A 39 -27.77 -37.82 15.47
N ASP A 40 -27.10 -38.96 15.33
CA ASP A 40 -27.55 -40.25 15.89
C ASP A 40 -27.03 -40.49 17.31
N ALA A 41 -26.23 -39.56 17.86
CA ALA A 41 -25.59 -39.73 19.16
C ALA A 41 -26.56 -39.46 20.32
N GLU A 42 -26.51 -40.29 21.36
CA GLU A 42 -27.22 -40.10 22.63
C GLU A 42 -26.30 -39.46 23.69
N LEU A 43 -25.01 -39.80 23.61
CA LEU A 43 -23.92 -39.31 24.46
C LEU A 43 -22.81 -38.71 23.58
N ALA A 44 -22.28 -37.55 23.93
CA ALA A 44 -21.06 -37.02 23.32
C ALA A 44 -19.97 -36.84 24.37
N ILE A 45 -18.80 -37.41 24.09
CA ILE A 45 -17.62 -37.29 24.94
C ILE A 45 -16.65 -36.37 24.22
N VAL A 46 -16.34 -35.25 24.86
CA VAL A 46 -15.43 -34.23 24.35
C VAL A 46 -14.10 -34.36 25.07
N LEU A 47 -13.05 -34.64 24.31
CA LEU A 47 -11.66 -34.60 24.78
C LEU A 47 -11.07 -33.23 24.43
N GLY A 48 -10.85 -32.39 25.43
CA GLY A 48 -10.38 -31.02 25.24
C GLY A 48 -10.46 -30.18 26.50
N GLU A 49 -10.13 -28.89 26.37
CA GLU A 49 -10.19 -27.93 27.48
C GLU A 49 -11.56 -27.24 27.58
N SER A 50 -12.37 -27.29 26.52
CA SER A 50 -13.70 -26.67 26.48
C SER A 50 -14.68 -27.49 25.65
N LEU A 51 -15.97 -27.32 25.91
CA LEU A 51 -17.02 -27.93 25.11
C LEU A 51 -17.13 -27.20 23.76
N PRO A 52 -17.26 -27.94 22.63
CA PRO A 52 -17.47 -27.33 21.33
C PRO A 52 -18.80 -26.59 21.31
N ASN A 53 -18.87 -25.48 20.57
CA ASN A 53 -20.11 -24.76 20.33
C ASN A 53 -20.84 -25.39 19.13
N ASP A 54 -21.43 -26.57 19.35
CA ASP A 54 -22.08 -27.37 18.31
C ASP A 54 -23.57 -27.54 18.61
N ASN A 55 -24.41 -26.95 17.76
CA ASN A 55 -25.85 -27.05 17.85
C ASN A 55 -26.38 -28.49 17.66
N ALA A 56 -25.61 -29.36 17.01
CA ALA A 56 -25.96 -30.78 16.86
C ALA A 56 -25.92 -31.54 18.20
N LEU A 57 -25.30 -30.97 19.24
CA LEU A 57 -25.23 -31.54 20.58
C LEU A 57 -26.38 -31.09 21.49
N ASN A 58 -27.25 -30.18 21.03
CA ASN A 58 -28.37 -29.67 21.81
C ASN A 58 -29.31 -30.79 22.29
N GLY A 59 -29.57 -30.82 23.60
CA GLY A 59 -30.41 -31.83 24.24
C GLY A 59 -29.74 -33.19 24.45
N LYS A 60 -28.50 -33.37 24.00
CA LYS A 60 -27.73 -34.61 24.18
C LYS A 60 -26.97 -34.58 25.49
N LYS A 61 -26.65 -35.75 26.03
CA LYS A 61 -25.78 -35.85 27.20
C LYS A 61 -24.34 -35.59 26.75
N VAL A 62 -23.69 -34.58 27.30
CA VAL A 62 -22.31 -34.25 26.94
C VAL A 62 -21.43 -34.28 28.18
N TRP A 63 -20.22 -34.80 28.02
CA TRP A 63 -19.22 -34.81 29.07
C TRP A 63 -17.87 -34.34 28.51
N LEU A 64 -17.26 -33.38 29.22
CA LEU A 64 -15.92 -32.88 28.94
C LEU A 64 -14.91 -33.67 29.78
N GLY A 65 -13.96 -34.34 29.13
CA GLY A 65 -12.97 -35.17 29.79
C GLY A 65 -11.55 -34.87 29.36
N ASP A 66 -10.61 -35.07 30.28
CA ASP A 66 -9.18 -34.92 30.01
C ASP A 66 -8.64 -36.08 29.17
N ILE A 67 -7.85 -35.75 28.14
CA ILE A 67 -7.27 -36.75 27.23
C ILE A 67 -6.23 -37.64 27.93
N GLY A 68 -5.51 -37.11 28.92
CA GLY A 68 -4.53 -37.88 29.69
C GLY A 68 -5.18 -39.02 30.44
N ARG A 69 -6.32 -38.76 31.09
CA ARG A 69 -7.14 -39.78 31.75
C ARG A 69 -7.78 -40.76 30.76
N ALA A 70 -8.25 -40.27 29.61
CA ALA A 70 -8.83 -41.11 28.58
C ALA A 70 -7.84 -42.18 28.07
N VAL A 71 -6.55 -41.82 27.98
CA VAL A 71 -5.49 -42.74 27.55
C VAL A 71 -5.03 -43.66 28.69
N ALA A 72 -4.90 -43.13 29.91
CA ALA A 72 -4.40 -43.91 31.05
C ALA A 72 -5.40 -44.94 31.59
N HIS A 73 -6.69 -44.58 31.64
CA HIS A 73 -7.76 -45.40 32.25
C HIS A 73 -9.06 -45.36 31.43
N PRO A 74 -9.09 -45.91 30.20
CA PRO A 74 -10.20 -45.74 29.26
C PRO A 74 -11.53 -46.34 29.76
N GLU A 75 -11.50 -47.47 30.48
CA GLU A 75 -12.73 -48.11 30.99
C GLU A 75 -13.40 -47.28 32.09
N LEU A 76 -12.60 -46.79 33.05
CA LEU A 76 -13.08 -45.90 34.12
C LEU A 76 -13.58 -44.58 33.53
N PHE A 77 -12.84 -44.01 32.59
CA PHE A 77 -13.19 -42.77 31.90
C PHE A 77 -14.57 -42.85 31.22
N LEU A 78 -14.85 -43.94 30.51
CA LEU A 78 -16.17 -44.16 29.88
C LEU A 78 -17.30 -44.35 30.90
N SER A 79 -17.00 -44.97 32.05
CA SER A 79 -17.98 -45.12 33.12
C SER A 79 -18.34 -43.78 33.77
N GLU A 80 -17.35 -42.92 34.00
CA GLU A 80 -17.53 -41.55 34.51
C GLU A 80 -18.28 -40.68 33.51
N ALA A 81 -17.96 -40.79 32.21
CA ALA A 81 -18.67 -40.09 31.15
C ALA A 81 -20.16 -40.44 31.17
N LYS A 82 -20.51 -41.72 31.38
CA LYS A 82 -21.89 -42.18 31.42
C LYS A 82 -22.65 -41.67 32.66
N SER A 83 -21.98 -41.55 33.81
CA SER A 83 -22.60 -41.11 35.06
C SER A 83 -22.69 -39.59 35.21
N HIS A 84 -21.71 -38.85 34.67
CA HIS A 84 -21.56 -37.41 34.89
C HIS A 84 -21.89 -36.56 33.65
N ALA A 85 -22.28 -37.17 32.53
CA ALA A 85 -22.72 -36.38 31.38
C ALA A 85 -23.99 -35.59 31.70
N THR A 86 -23.93 -34.28 31.47
CA THR A 86 -25.03 -33.36 31.70
C THR A 86 -25.75 -33.07 30.39
N PRO A 87 -27.05 -32.73 30.41
CA PRO A 87 -27.74 -32.25 29.23
C PRO A 87 -27.03 -30.99 28.71
N TYR A 88 -26.57 -31.06 27.46
CA TYR A 88 -25.95 -29.92 26.81
C TYR A 88 -27.04 -29.04 26.22
N SER A 89 -27.09 -27.81 26.72
CA SER A 89 -27.60 -26.70 25.94
C SER A 89 -26.38 -26.01 25.35
N ALA A 90 -26.34 -25.92 24.02
CA ALA A 90 -25.50 -24.93 23.37
C ALA A 90 -25.78 -23.59 24.05
N PRO A 91 -24.75 -22.78 24.34
CA PRO A 91 -24.96 -21.39 24.70
C PRO A 91 -25.95 -20.84 23.69
N ALA A 92 -27.08 -20.28 24.16
CA ALA A 92 -28.14 -19.78 23.29
C ALA A 92 -27.47 -19.07 22.13
N ALA A 93 -27.64 -19.58 20.92
CA ALA A 93 -27.09 -18.94 19.74
C ALA A 93 -27.54 -17.49 19.86
N ALA A 94 -26.60 -16.59 20.14
CA ALA A 94 -26.89 -15.18 20.10
C ALA A 94 -27.58 -15.00 18.75
N ALA A 95 -28.85 -14.59 18.78
CA ALA A 95 -29.70 -14.44 17.60
C ALA A 95 -28.80 -13.94 16.49
N PRO A 96 -28.74 -14.63 15.32
CA PRO A 96 -27.62 -14.56 14.39
C PRO A 96 -27.13 -13.14 14.39
N ALA A 97 -25.98 -12.91 15.04
CA ALA A 97 -25.46 -11.57 15.20
C ALA A 97 -25.55 -10.97 13.80
N ALA A 98 -26.29 -9.85 13.70
CA ALA A 98 -26.72 -9.28 12.44
C ALA A 98 -25.64 -9.50 11.38
N SER A 99 -26.01 -9.90 10.17
CA SER A 99 -25.14 -9.85 8.99
C SER A 99 -24.49 -8.48 8.90
N GLY A 100 -23.37 -8.34 9.60
CA GLY A 100 -22.73 -7.09 10.01
C GLY A 100 -21.23 -7.19 9.82
N GLY A 101 -20.81 -8.14 8.98
CA GLY A 101 -19.64 -7.91 8.16
C GLY A 101 -19.95 -6.76 7.19
N PRO A 102 -18.95 -5.96 6.81
CA PRO A 102 -19.11 -4.90 5.83
C PRO A 102 -19.74 -5.46 4.55
N LYS A 103 -20.80 -4.82 4.05
CA LYS A 103 -21.41 -5.19 2.77
C LYS A 103 -20.49 -4.76 1.63
N ARG A 104 -19.72 -3.69 1.82
CA ARG A 104 -18.78 -3.15 0.85
C ARG A 104 -17.42 -2.87 1.46
N VAL A 105 -16.40 -3.56 0.96
CA VAL A 105 -15.00 -3.40 1.34
C VAL A 105 -14.23 -2.81 0.16
N VAL A 106 -13.46 -1.77 0.43
CA VAL A 106 -12.45 -1.30 -0.53
C VAL A 106 -11.07 -1.60 0.03
N ALA A 107 -10.16 -2.07 -0.82
CA ALA A 107 -8.81 -2.40 -0.38
C ALA A 107 -7.74 -1.79 -1.27
N VAL A 108 -6.60 -1.46 -0.67
CA VAL A 108 -5.41 -0.99 -1.38
C VAL A 108 -4.27 -1.96 -1.09
N THR A 109 -3.66 -2.51 -2.14
CA THR A 109 -2.45 -3.34 -2.00
C THR A 109 -1.24 -2.62 -2.57
N ALA A 110 -0.11 -2.62 -1.86
CA ALA A 110 1.09 -1.91 -2.31
C ALA A 110 2.38 -2.56 -1.79
N CYS A 111 3.21 -3.09 -2.68
CA CYS A 111 4.49 -3.72 -2.34
C CYS A 111 5.63 -2.89 -2.96
N PRO A 112 6.80 -2.71 -2.29
CA PRO A 112 7.93 -1.95 -2.83
C PRO A 112 8.41 -2.43 -4.18
N THR A 113 8.31 -3.72 -4.51
CA THR A 113 8.65 -4.23 -5.85
C THR A 113 7.47 -4.18 -6.81
N GLY A 114 6.24 -4.26 -6.29
CA GLY A 114 5.01 -3.98 -7.02
C GLY A 114 4.67 -4.94 -8.17
N VAL A 115 5.35 -6.10 -8.26
CA VAL A 115 5.21 -7.04 -9.39
C VAL A 115 4.45 -8.32 -9.05
N ALA A 116 4.66 -8.91 -7.86
CA ALA A 116 4.04 -10.19 -7.48
C ALA A 116 3.14 -10.03 -6.25
N HIS A 117 3.72 -9.68 -5.09
CA HIS A 117 2.98 -9.61 -3.83
C HIS A 117 1.81 -8.62 -3.86
N THR A 118 1.88 -7.51 -4.61
CA THR A 118 0.77 -6.58 -4.78
C THR A 118 -0.46 -7.24 -5.42
N PHE A 119 -0.26 -7.97 -6.51
CA PHE A 119 -1.35 -8.62 -7.24
C PHE A 119 -1.83 -9.87 -6.51
N MET A 120 -0.91 -10.67 -5.98
CA MET A 120 -1.27 -11.88 -5.23
C MET A 120 -2.04 -11.54 -3.95
N ALA A 121 -1.65 -10.48 -3.23
CA ALA A 121 -2.41 -10.02 -2.06
C ALA A 121 -3.79 -9.50 -2.47
N ALA A 122 -3.90 -8.82 -3.62
CA ALA A 122 -5.19 -8.34 -4.13
C ALA A 122 -6.13 -9.51 -4.48
N GLU A 123 -5.63 -10.50 -5.22
CA GLU A 123 -6.38 -11.70 -5.57
C GLU A 123 -6.78 -12.51 -4.33
N ALA A 124 -5.90 -12.62 -3.33
CA ALA A 124 -6.19 -13.29 -2.08
C ALA A 124 -7.34 -12.58 -1.32
N ILE A 125 -7.26 -11.25 -1.18
CA ILE A 125 -8.32 -10.44 -0.56
C ILE A 125 -9.63 -10.58 -1.33
N GLU A 126 -9.61 -10.49 -2.66
CA GLU A 126 -10.81 -10.62 -3.49
C GLU A 126 -11.47 -12.00 -3.32
N THR A 127 -10.65 -13.05 -3.33
CA THR A 127 -11.12 -14.43 -3.21
C THR A 127 -11.75 -14.68 -1.84
N GLU A 128 -11.11 -14.21 -0.76
CA GLU A 128 -11.60 -14.40 0.59
C GLU A 128 -12.85 -13.56 0.89
N ALA A 129 -12.89 -12.31 0.43
CA ALA A 129 -14.07 -11.47 0.56
C ALA A 129 -15.28 -12.04 -0.21
N LYS A 130 -15.08 -12.60 -1.41
CA LYS A 130 -16.13 -13.30 -2.16
C LYS A 130 -16.67 -14.51 -1.40
N LYS A 131 -15.80 -15.32 -0.76
CA LYS A 131 -16.25 -16.45 0.09
C LYS A 131 -17.12 -16.01 1.26
N ARG A 132 -16.87 -14.80 1.78
CA ARG A 132 -17.62 -14.19 2.88
C ARG A 132 -18.88 -13.45 2.43
N GLY A 133 -19.15 -13.39 1.13
CA GLY A 133 -20.29 -12.68 0.56
C GLY A 133 -20.15 -11.15 0.57
N TRP A 134 -18.94 -10.62 0.71
CA TRP A 134 -18.68 -9.18 0.70
C TRP A 134 -18.47 -8.69 -0.72
N TRP A 135 -19.02 -7.52 -1.05
CA TRP A 135 -18.57 -6.81 -2.25
C TRP A 135 -17.20 -6.22 -1.96
N VAL A 136 -16.24 -6.45 -2.87
CA VAL A 136 -14.87 -5.99 -2.70
C VAL A 136 -14.34 -5.37 -3.98
N LYS A 137 -13.62 -4.27 -3.83
CA LYS A 137 -12.79 -3.72 -4.89
C LYS A 137 -11.40 -3.47 -4.37
N VAL A 138 -10.40 -4.04 -5.06
CA VAL A 138 -9.00 -3.90 -4.68
C VAL A 138 -8.26 -3.04 -5.70
N GLU A 139 -7.77 -1.89 -5.25
CA GLU A 139 -6.86 -1.03 -6.00
C GLU A 139 -5.43 -1.51 -5.78
N THR A 140 -4.75 -1.85 -6.87
CA THR A 140 -3.35 -2.28 -6.84
C THR A 140 -2.44 -1.08 -7.06
N ARG A 141 -1.48 -0.86 -6.17
CA ARG A 141 -0.46 0.19 -6.28
C ARG A 141 0.90 -0.47 -6.43
N GLY A 142 1.19 -0.86 -7.68
CA GLY A 142 2.37 -1.64 -8.05
C GLY A 142 3.39 -0.88 -8.89
N SER A 143 4.38 -1.60 -9.41
CA SER A 143 5.38 -1.05 -10.33
C SER A 143 4.76 -0.60 -11.65
N VAL A 144 3.63 -1.19 -12.06
CA VAL A 144 2.85 -0.80 -13.24
C VAL A 144 1.98 0.45 -13.05
N GLY A 145 1.97 1.03 -11.84
CA GLY A 145 1.09 2.13 -11.45
C GLY A 145 -0.21 1.64 -10.79
N ALA A 146 -1.18 2.57 -10.63
CA ALA A 146 -2.49 2.27 -10.07
C ALA A 146 -3.35 1.40 -11.01
N GLY A 147 -3.65 0.18 -10.61
CA GLY A 147 -4.63 -0.70 -11.25
C GLY A 147 -5.96 -0.70 -10.50
N ASN A 148 -7.07 -0.84 -11.22
CA ASN A 148 -8.42 -0.97 -10.66
C ASN A 148 -8.78 0.16 -9.65
N ALA A 149 -8.51 1.41 -10.01
CA ALA A 149 -8.67 2.56 -9.13
C ALA A 149 -10.08 2.64 -8.50
N ILE A 150 -10.12 2.86 -7.18
CA ILE A 150 -11.35 3.05 -6.42
C ILE A 150 -11.85 4.49 -6.62
N THR A 151 -13.09 4.60 -7.06
CA THR A 151 -13.81 5.85 -7.38
C THR A 151 -14.38 6.51 -6.12
N PRO A 152 -14.65 7.83 -6.14
CA PRO A 152 -15.24 8.54 -4.99
C PRO A 152 -16.58 7.95 -4.55
N GLU A 153 -17.40 7.49 -5.50
CA GLU A 153 -18.70 6.87 -5.23
C GLU A 153 -18.52 5.56 -4.45
N GLU A 154 -17.56 4.73 -4.86
CA GLU A 154 -17.24 3.47 -4.16
C GLU A 154 -16.62 3.70 -2.77
N VAL A 155 -15.92 4.82 -2.56
CA VAL A 155 -15.44 5.23 -1.24
C VAL A 155 -16.61 5.63 -0.34
N ALA A 156 -17.56 6.41 -0.86
CA ALA A 156 -18.72 6.87 -0.07
C ALA A 156 -19.63 5.72 0.38
N GLU A 157 -19.68 4.65 -0.40
CA GLU A 157 -20.47 3.45 -0.12
C GLU A 157 -19.69 2.37 0.65
N ALA A 158 -18.41 2.59 0.96
CA ALA A 158 -17.56 1.61 1.64
C ALA A 158 -17.82 1.59 3.15
N ASP A 159 -18.00 0.39 3.68
CA ASP A 159 -18.15 0.15 5.12
C ASP A 159 -16.79 -0.05 5.80
N LEU A 160 -15.78 -0.52 5.06
CA LEU A 160 -14.45 -0.86 5.57
C LEU A 160 -13.37 -0.62 4.51
N VAL A 161 -12.24 -0.05 4.94
CA VAL A 161 -11.04 0.13 4.12
C VAL A 161 -9.92 -0.78 4.62
N ILE A 162 -9.39 -1.64 3.75
CA ILE A 162 -8.24 -2.51 4.06
C ILE A 162 -7.01 -2.02 3.30
N VAL A 163 -5.95 -1.65 4.01
CA VAL A 163 -4.69 -1.21 3.41
C VAL A 163 -3.61 -2.26 3.67
N ALA A 164 -3.34 -3.10 2.67
CA ALA A 164 -2.24 -4.06 2.70
C ALA A 164 -1.03 -3.44 1.98
N ALA A 165 -0.22 -2.66 2.69
CA ALA A 165 0.83 -1.85 2.07
C ALA A 165 2.15 -1.87 2.86
N ASP A 166 3.23 -2.17 2.15
CA ASP A 166 4.62 -2.13 2.64
C ASP A 166 5.35 -0.85 2.22
N ILE A 167 4.63 0.12 1.64
CA ILE A 167 5.09 1.45 1.24
C ILE A 167 4.05 2.51 1.64
N GLU A 168 4.45 3.78 1.62
CA GLU A 168 3.50 4.89 1.73
C GLU A 168 2.62 5.00 0.48
N VAL A 169 1.32 5.20 0.71
CA VAL A 169 0.29 5.34 -0.32
C VAL A 169 -0.61 6.53 0.05
N ASP A 170 -1.11 7.23 -0.95
CA ASP A 170 -2.08 8.32 -0.74
C ASP A 170 -3.44 7.74 -0.34
N LEU A 171 -3.79 7.93 0.93
CA LEU A 171 -5.02 7.44 1.55
C LEU A 171 -5.99 8.58 1.87
N ALA A 172 -5.71 9.81 1.44
CA ALA A 172 -6.50 10.99 1.80
C ALA A 172 -7.98 10.88 1.41
N LYS A 173 -8.28 10.09 0.36
CA LYS A 173 -9.66 9.81 -0.07
C LYS A 173 -10.47 8.99 0.93
N PHE A 174 -9.83 8.24 1.84
CA PHE A 174 -10.49 7.37 2.82
C PHE A 174 -10.67 8.04 4.20
N ALA A 175 -10.53 9.37 4.27
CA ALA A 175 -10.68 10.11 5.53
C ALA A 175 -12.07 9.87 6.16
N GLY A 176 -12.08 9.52 7.45
CA GLY A 176 -13.28 9.28 8.24
C GLY A 176 -13.83 7.84 8.17
N LEU A 177 -13.38 7.02 7.22
CA LEU A 177 -13.83 5.63 7.10
C LEU A 177 -13.06 4.70 8.06
N PRO A 178 -13.71 3.64 8.58
CA PRO A 178 -13.02 2.58 9.32
C PRO A 178 -11.92 1.96 8.46
N MET A 179 -10.69 2.02 8.93
CA MET A 179 -9.52 1.54 8.22
C MET A 179 -8.71 0.55 9.04
N TYR A 180 -8.31 -0.53 8.39
CA TYR A 180 -7.35 -1.49 8.91
C TYR A 180 -6.11 -1.52 8.01
N ARG A 181 -4.90 -1.45 8.62
CA ARG A 181 -3.64 -1.49 7.88
C ARG A 181 -2.83 -2.73 8.25
N THR A 182 -2.31 -3.42 7.24
CA THR A 182 -1.43 -4.58 7.35
C THR A 182 -0.36 -4.58 6.25
N SER A 183 0.51 -5.59 6.24
CA SER A 183 1.53 -5.80 5.21
C SER A 183 0.99 -6.61 4.03
N THR A 184 1.61 -6.48 2.84
CA THR A 184 1.18 -7.31 1.68
C THR A 184 1.43 -8.79 1.92
N GLY A 185 2.50 -9.14 2.65
CA GLY A 185 2.85 -10.51 2.99
C GLY A 185 1.84 -11.18 3.94
N LEU A 186 1.34 -10.45 4.94
CA LEU A 186 0.30 -10.97 5.84
C LEU A 186 -1.05 -11.08 5.12
N ALA A 187 -1.43 -10.07 4.35
CA ALA A 187 -2.66 -10.11 3.55
C ALA A 187 -2.67 -11.27 2.53
N LEU A 188 -1.51 -11.70 2.04
CA LEU A 188 -1.39 -12.87 1.16
C LEU A 188 -1.41 -14.21 1.92
N LYS A 189 -0.62 -14.35 3.00
CA LYS A 189 -0.43 -15.65 3.68
C LYS A 189 -1.51 -15.97 4.71
N LYS A 190 -2.13 -14.94 5.28
CA LYS A 190 -3.06 -15.03 6.40
C LYS A 190 -4.33 -14.21 6.14
N THR A 191 -4.79 -14.20 4.89
CA THR A 191 -5.89 -13.33 4.42
C THR A 191 -7.13 -13.39 5.31
N ALA A 192 -7.61 -14.60 5.64
CA ALA A 192 -8.80 -14.75 6.49
C ALA A 192 -8.62 -14.09 7.86
N GLN A 193 -7.48 -14.33 8.52
CA GLN A 193 -7.16 -13.75 9.81
C GLN A 193 -7.06 -12.21 9.74
N GLU A 194 -6.47 -11.67 8.67
CA GLU A 194 -6.32 -10.23 8.51
C GLU A 194 -7.67 -9.56 8.18
N LEU A 195 -8.57 -10.22 7.46
CA LEU A 195 -9.95 -9.75 7.25
C LEU A 195 -10.78 -9.80 8.53
N ASP A 196 -10.59 -10.82 9.38
CA ASP A 196 -11.24 -10.89 10.69
C ASP A 196 -10.79 -9.75 11.61
N LYS A 197 -9.47 -9.50 11.67
CA LYS A 197 -8.92 -8.36 12.39
C LYS A 197 -9.40 -7.04 11.81
N ALA A 198 -9.52 -6.93 10.49
CA ALA A 198 -10.01 -5.71 9.87
C ALA A 198 -11.42 -5.34 10.32
N VAL A 199 -12.30 -6.34 10.53
CA VAL A 199 -13.65 -6.10 11.06
C VAL A 199 -13.62 -5.70 12.54
N ALA A 200 -12.70 -6.27 13.33
CA ALA A 200 -12.64 -6.05 14.77
C ALA A 200 -11.86 -4.78 15.19
N GLU A 201 -10.79 -4.45 14.47
CA GLU A 201 -9.77 -3.46 14.87
C GLU A 201 -9.75 -2.21 13.99
N ALA A 202 -10.57 -2.14 12.94
CA ALA A 202 -10.61 -0.96 12.08
C ALA A 202 -11.02 0.29 12.87
N THR A 203 -10.25 1.36 12.69
CA THR A 203 -10.51 2.65 13.34
C THR A 203 -10.70 3.75 12.28
N PRO A 204 -11.48 4.80 12.56
CA PRO A 204 -11.66 5.88 11.61
C PRO A 204 -10.32 6.53 11.24
N TYR A 205 -9.99 6.52 9.95
CA TYR A 205 -8.73 7.08 9.46
C TYR A 205 -8.78 8.60 9.39
N GLN A 206 -7.79 9.28 9.96
CA GLN A 206 -7.57 10.71 9.75
C GLN A 206 -6.24 10.93 9.01
N PRO A 207 -6.25 11.60 7.84
CA PRO A 207 -5.03 11.97 7.17
C PRO A 207 -4.24 12.94 8.05
N ALA A 208 -2.96 12.68 8.27
CA ALA A 208 -2.08 13.65 8.89
C ALA A 208 -1.95 14.87 7.96
N GLY A 209 -2.66 15.97 8.28
CA GLY A 209 -2.52 17.25 7.59
C GLY A 209 -3.76 17.90 6.95
N LYS A 210 -4.97 17.78 7.52
CA LYS A 210 -6.10 18.65 7.12
C LYS A 210 -6.84 19.30 8.28
N ALA A 211 -6.45 20.54 8.58
CA ALA A 211 -7.44 21.56 8.89
C ALA A 211 -8.33 21.75 7.65
N SER A 212 -9.63 21.64 7.89
CA SER A 212 -10.79 21.93 7.03
C SER A 212 -10.52 22.55 5.65
N GLN A 213 -10.88 21.83 4.58
CA GLN A 213 -11.39 22.45 3.36
C GLN A 213 -12.59 21.64 2.89
N ALA A 214 -13.77 22.22 3.15
CA ALA A 214 -15.06 21.77 2.68
C ALA A 214 -15.10 21.74 1.15
N ALA A 215 -15.85 20.76 0.65
CA ALA A 215 -16.08 20.52 -0.76
C ALA A 215 -16.62 21.77 -1.47
N THR A 216 -16.04 22.11 -2.62
CA THR A 216 -16.73 22.84 -3.68
C THR A 216 -16.39 22.18 -4.99
N GLU A 217 -17.37 21.48 -5.54
CA GLU A 217 -17.35 20.93 -6.90
C GLU A 217 -17.37 22.08 -7.91
N GLY A 218 -16.38 22.13 -8.82
CA GLY A 218 -16.41 23.03 -9.97
C GLY A 218 -15.06 23.52 -10.49
N LYS A 219 -14.24 22.62 -11.07
CA LYS A 219 -13.25 22.84 -12.17
C LYS A 219 -12.33 21.62 -12.29
N LYS A 220 -12.73 20.64 -13.11
CA LYS A 220 -12.15 19.27 -13.11
C LYS A 220 -10.85 19.08 -13.92
N GLU A 221 -10.29 20.08 -14.59
CA GLU A 221 -9.03 19.90 -15.37
C GLU A 221 -7.83 20.73 -14.88
N SER A 222 -8.01 21.97 -14.40
CA SER A 222 -6.89 22.80 -13.92
C SER A 222 -6.35 22.36 -12.55
N ALA A 223 -7.18 21.67 -11.74
CA ALA A 223 -6.75 21.12 -10.45
C ALA A 223 -5.74 19.97 -10.62
N GLY A 224 -5.79 19.24 -11.76
CA GLY A 224 -4.91 18.09 -12.02
C GLY A 224 -3.47 18.53 -12.31
N ALA A 225 -3.28 19.35 -13.34
CA ALA A 225 -1.94 19.82 -13.74
C ALA A 225 -1.25 20.63 -12.63
N TYR A 226 -2.00 21.50 -11.93
CA TYR A 226 -1.47 22.25 -10.80
C TYR A 226 -1.02 21.32 -9.66
N ARG A 227 -1.78 20.27 -9.34
CA ARG A 227 -1.38 19.27 -8.33
C ARG A 227 -0.09 18.54 -8.71
N HIS A 228 0.06 18.18 -9.98
CA HIS A 228 1.27 17.53 -10.49
C HIS A 228 2.50 18.44 -10.36
N LEU A 229 2.34 19.72 -10.75
CA LEU A 229 3.37 20.73 -10.59
C LEU A 229 3.75 20.91 -9.11
N LEU A 230 2.76 21.07 -8.24
CA LEU A 230 2.98 21.21 -6.79
C LEU A 230 3.73 20.01 -6.21
N THR A 231 3.40 18.79 -6.64
CA THR A 231 4.12 17.59 -6.20
C THR A 231 5.61 17.69 -6.56
N GLY A 232 5.92 18.04 -7.82
CA GLY A 232 7.30 18.28 -8.23
C GLY A 232 8.02 19.31 -7.37
N VAL A 233 7.38 20.46 -7.14
CA VAL A 233 7.96 21.55 -6.34
C VAL A 233 8.19 21.12 -4.88
N SER A 234 7.25 20.40 -4.27
CA SER A 234 7.38 19.92 -2.90
C SER A 234 8.56 18.95 -2.74
N TYR A 235 8.77 18.03 -3.68
CA TYR A 235 9.90 17.09 -3.63
C TYR A 235 11.24 17.74 -4.01
N MET A 236 11.21 18.86 -4.74
CA MET A 236 12.40 19.64 -5.06
C MET A 236 12.87 20.50 -3.88
N LEU A 237 11.96 20.97 -3.02
CA LEU A 237 12.28 21.91 -1.94
C LEU A 237 13.38 21.42 -0.98
N PRO A 238 13.42 20.16 -0.51
CA PRO A 238 14.52 19.66 0.33
C PRO A 238 15.89 19.80 -0.33
N MET A 239 15.99 19.63 -1.65
CA MET A 239 17.25 19.78 -2.39
C MET A 239 17.72 21.24 -2.40
N VAL A 240 16.79 22.18 -2.55
CA VAL A 240 17.09 23.61 -2.50
C VAL A 240 17.56 24.03 -1.11
N VAL A 241 16.90 23.54 -0.05
CA VAL A 241 17.28 23.85 1.33
C VAL A 241 18.66 23.29 1.66
N ALA A 242 18.88 22.00 1.37
CA ALA A 242 20.18 21.36 1.61
C ALA A 242 21.29 22.04 0.80
N GLY A 243 21.04 22.31 -0.49
CA GLY A 243 22.02 22.94 -1.35
C GLY A 243 22.36 24.37 -0.97
N GLY A 244 21.34 25.17 -0.65
CA GLY A 244 21.50 26.57 -0.29
C GLY A 244 22.25 26.73 1.03
N LEU A 245 21.95 25.89 2.02
CA LEU A 245 22.68 25.87 3.29
C LEU A 245 24.15 25.46 3.10
N CYS A 246 24.43 24.44 2.29
CA CYS A 246 25.81 24.06 1.98
C CYS A 246 26.59 25.17 1.27
N ILE A 247 25.99 25.85 0.30
CA ILE A 247 26.61 27.01 -0.38
C ILE A 247 26.87 28.15 0.63
N ALA A 248 25.91 28.46 1.48
CA ALA A 248 26.05 29.50 2.50
C ALA A 248 27.20 29.18 3.49
N LEU A 249 27.29 27.92 3.92
CA LEU A 249 28.39 27.46 4.77
C LEU A 249 29.74 27.50 4.05
N SER A 250 29.77 27.21 2.75
CA SER A 250 30.99 27.37 1.93
C SER A 250 31.48 28.82 1.94
N PHE A 251 30.58 29.78 1.73
CA PHE A 251 30.91 31.21 1.75
C PHE A 251 31.28 31.75 3.13
N ALA A 252 30.89 31.08 4.22
CA ALA A 252 31.32 31.47 5.57
C ALA A 252 32.86 31.36 5.76
N PHE A 253 33.54 30.52 4.97
CA PHE A 253 35.00 30.43 4.95
C PHE A 253 35.66 31.48 4.03
N GLY A 254 34.87 32.32 3.35
CA GLY A 254 35.30 33.30 2.36
C GLY A 254 34.63 33.06 1.01
N ILE A 255 34.24 34.15 0.33
CA ILE A 255 33.48 34.07 -0.93
C ILE A 255 34.20 33.33 -2.06
N GLU A 256 35.53 33.20 -2.01
CA GLU A 256 36.33 32.47 -2.99
C GLU A 256 37.02 31.22 -2.41
N ALA A 257 36.80 30.91 -1.13
CA ALA A 257 37.49 29.80 -0.45
C ALA A 257 37.22 28.44 -1.13
N PHE A 258 36.07 28.30 -1.78
CA PHE A 258 35.69 27.12 -2.55
C PHE A 258 36.58 26.85 -3.77
N LYS A 259 37.36 27.83 -4.24
CA LYS A 259 38.28 27.67 -5.39
C LYS A 259 39.51 26.84 -5.04
N VAL A 260 39.85 26.70 -3.76
CA VAL A 260 40.99 25.89 -3.32
C VAL A 260 40.54 24.43 -3.24
N PRO A 261 41.07 23.54 -4.10
CA PRO A 261 40.70 22.12 -4.10
C PRO A 261 40.94 21.46 -2.75
N ASP A 262 40.20 20.38 -2.48
CA ASP A 262 40.34 19.54 -1.28
C ASP A 262 40.10 20.24 0.07
N THR A 263 39.54 21.45 0.06
CA THR A 263 39.10 22.16 1.26
C THR A 263 37.66 21.84 1.62
N LEU A 264 37.29 22.05 2.89
CA LEU A 264 35.89 21.94 3.33
C LEU A 264 34.97 22.91 2.57
N ALA A 265 35.46 24.13 2.28
CA ALA A 265 34.70 25.10 1.50
C ALA A 265 34.40 24.60 0.08
N ALA A 266 35.39 23.99 -0.59
CA ALA A 266 35.20 23.36 -1.90
C ALA A 266 34.25 22.16 -1.84
N ALA A 267 34.38 21.30 -0.81
CA ALA A 267 33.48 20.17 -0.60
C ALA A 267 32.02 20.63 -0.39
N LEU A 268 31.80 21.65 0.46
CA LEU A 268 30.48 22.23 0.70
C LEU A 268 29.88 22.84 -0.58
N MET A 269 30.70 23.52 -1.39
CA MET A 269 30.26 24.06 -2.69
C MET A 269 29.90 22.94 -3.67
N GLN A 270 30.68 21.86 -3.71
CA GLN A 270 30.41 20.71 -4.57
C GLN A 270 29.14 19.97 -4.15
N ILE A 271 28.90 19.81 -2.85
CA ILE A 271 27.66 19.22 -2.32
C ILE A 271 26.47 20.11 -2.68
N GLY A 272 26.57 21.42 -2.40
CA GLY A 272 25.46 22.34 -2.56
C GLY A 272 25.19 22.72 -4.00
N GLY A 273 26.15 23.42 -4.63
CA GLY A 273 26.02 23.92 -6.01
C GLY A 273 26.21 22.83 -7.05
N GLY A 274 27.28 22.03 -6.92
CA GLY A 274 27.65 21.02 -7.93
C GLY A 274 26.71 19.82 -7.98
N SER A 275 26.04 19.49 -6.87
CA SER A 275 25.23 18.27 -6.76
C SER A 275 23.76 18.58 -6.45
N ALA A 276 23.46 19.20 -5.29
CA ALA A 276 22.08 19.39 -4.84
C ALA A 276 21.30 20.33 -5.77
N PHE A 277 21.88 21.48 -6.14
CA PHE A 277 21.26 22.42 -7.09
C PHE A 277 21.18 21.85 -8.51
N ALA A 278 22.18 21.08 -8.95
CA ALA A 278 22.15 20.41 -10.24
C ALA A 278 20.97 19.40 -10.36
N LEU A 279 20.61 18.76 -9.24
CA LEU A 279 19.49 17.81 -9.17
C LEU A 279 18.11 18.47 -9.02
N MET A 280 18.03 19.79 -8.78
CA MET A 280 16.78 20.50 -8.54
C MET A 280 15.76 20.31 -9.67
N VAL A 281 16.15 20.62 -10.91
CA VAL A 281 15.29 20.49 -12.10
C VAL A 281 14.99 19.02 -12.46
N PRO A 282 15.98 18.09 -12.42
CA PRO A 282 15.72 16.66 -12.54
C PRO A 282 14.65 16.16 -11.55
N VAL A 283 14.81 16.47 -10.26
CA VAL A 283 13.87 16.04 -9.20
C VAL A 283 12.49 16.62 -9.46
N LEU A 284 12.38 17.91 -9.77
CA LEU A 284 11.12 18.53 -10.17
C LEU A 284 10.43 17.76 -11.31
N ALA A 285 11.14 17.55 -12.42
CA ALA A 285 10.61 16.87 -13.60
C ALA A 285 10.23 15.40 -13.31
N GLY A 286 11.09 14.71 -12.57
CA GLY A 286 10.89 13.33 -12.12
C GLY A 286 9.64 13.18 -11.26
N TYR A 287 9.42 14.08 -10.30
CA TYR A 287 8.26 14.00 -9.40
C TYR A 287 6.96 14.53 -10.03
N ILE A 288 7.03 15.45 -11.00
CA ILE A 288 5.88 15.75 -11.88
C ILE A 288 5.49 14.48 -12.63
N ALA A 289 6.44 13.83 -13.30
CA ALA A 289 6.18 12.62 -14.08
C ALA A 289 5.67 11.46 -13.19
N PHE A 290 6.26 11.30 -12.01
CA PHE A 290 5.83 10.35 -10.98
C PHE A 290 4.38 10.60 -10.55
N SER A 291 4.00 11.85 -10.32
CA SER A 291 2.63 12.17 -9.91
C SER A 291 1.57 11.84 -10.97
N ILE A 292 1.96 11.69 -12.24
CA ILE A 292 1.10 11.36 -13.38
C ILE A 292 1.06 9.86 -13.66
N ALA A 293 2.21 9.18 -13.60
CA ALA A 293 2.39 7.80 -14.05
C ALA A 293 2.99 6.86 -13.00
N ASP A 294 3.04 7.27 -11.73
CA ASP A 294 3.72 6.58 -10.64
C ASP A 294 5.21 6.30 -10.98
N ARG A 295 5.79 5.22 -10.43
CA ARG A 295 7.21 4.86 -10.59
C ARG A 295 7.69 4.80 -12.04
N PRO A 296 6.92 4.27 -13.02
CA PRO A 296 7.33 4.26 -14.43
C PRO A 296 7.65 5.65 -15.01
N GLY A 297 7.05 6.72 -14.49
CA GLY A 297 7.31 8.09 -14.93
C GLY A 297 8.61 8.69 -14.40
N LEU A 298 9.18 8.13 -13.33
CA LEU A 298 10.29 8.74 -12.60
C LEU A 298 11.55 8.84 -13.46
N THR A 299 12.01 7.72 -14.03
CA THR A 299 13.22 7.66 -14.88
C THR A 299 13.16 8.61 -16.08
N PRO A 300 12.13 8.58 -16.95
CA PRO A 300 12.06 9.50 -18.08
C PRO A 300 11.95 10.97 -17.65
N GLY A 301 11.29 11.25 -16.51
CA GLY A 301 11.21 12.60 -15.96
C GLY A 301 12.56 13.12 -15.48
N LEU A 302 13.32 12.31 -14.74
CA LEU A 302 14.68 12.66 -14.28
C LEU A 302 15.63 12.92 -15.47
N ILE A 303 15.61 12.05 -16.48
CA ILE A 303 16.43 12.20 -17.69
C ILE A 303 16.03 13.46 -18.46
N GLY A 304 14.72 13.68 -18.67
CA GLY A 304 14.22 14.87 -19.32
C GLY A 304 14.57 16.16 -18.58
N GLY A 305 14.50 16.15 -17.24
CA GLY A 305 14.92 17.28 -16.41
C GLY A 305 16.43 17.53 -16.45
N MET A 306 17.27 16.49 -16.47
CA MET A 306 18.71 16.63 -16.70
C MET A 306 19.02 17.23 -18.07
N LEU A 307 18.30 16.79 -19.10
CA LEU A 307 18.42 17.39 -20.44
C LEU A 307 17.95 18.84 -20.45
N ALA A 308 16.95 19.21 -19.65
CA ALA A 308 16.53 20.60 -19.56
C ALA A 308 17.65 21.51 -19.02
N VAL A 309 18.40 21.02 -18.01
CA VAL A 309 19.58 21.71 -17.47
C VAL A 309 20.69 21.78 -18.51
N SER A 310 21.07 20.66 -19.13
CA SER A 310 22.22 20.61 -20.05
C SER A 310 21.97 21.32 -21.39
N THR A 311 20.71 21.49 -21.80
CA THR A 311 20.32 22.25 -23.01
C THR A 311 20.07 23.73 -22.75
N GLY A 312 20.16 24.20 -21.51
CA GLY A 312 19.91 25.61 -21.14
C GLY A 312 18.43 26.00 -21.04
N SER A 313 17.49 25.06 -21.21
CA SER A 313 16.05 25.34 -21.04
C SER A 313 15.61 25.43 -19.57
N GLY A 314 16.45 24.98 -18.64
CA GLY A 314 16.34 25.23 -17.21
C GLY A 314 15.03 24.74 -16.60
N PHE A 315 14.48 25.52 -15.66
CA PHE A 315 13.26 25.16 -14.93
C PHE A 315 12.03 25.00 -15.84
N ILE A 316 11.87 25.89 -16.84
CA ILE A 316 10.76 25.82 -17.81
C ILE A 316 10.83 24.53 -18.62
N GLY A 317 12.02 24.22 -19.14
CA GLY A 317 12.28 22.95 -19.83
C GLY A 317 12.01 21.74 -18.93
N GLY A 318 12.37 21.81 -17.65
CA GLY A 318 12.11 20.74 -16.68
C GLY A 318 10.63 20.48 -16.44
N ILE A 319 9.80 21.53 -16.34
CA ILE A 319 8.34 21.38 -16.23
C ILE A 319 7.79 20.69 -17.47
N ILE A 320 8.16 21.16 -18.66
CA ILE A 320 7.72 20.57 -19.94
C ILE A 320 8.13 19.10 -20.02
N ALA A 321 9.39 18.81 -19.70
CA ALA A 321 9.93 17.45 -19.69
C ALA A 321 9.20 16.54 -18.70
N GLY A 322 8.89 17.03 -17.50
CA GLY A 322 8.17 16.27 -16.47
C GLY A 322 6.74 15.89 -16.90
N PHE A 323 5.99 16.83 -17.48
CA PHE A 323 4.67 16.53 -18.02
C PHE A 323 4.74 15.59 -19.22
N LEU A 324 5.66 15.83 -20.15
CA LEU A 324 5.86 14.98 -21.33
C LEU A 324 6.20 13.55 -20.91
N ALA A 325 7.14 13.38 -19.99
CA ALA A 325 7.57 12.08 -19.47
C ALA A 325 6.44 11.35 -18.72
N GLY A 326 5.69 12.06 -17.88
CA GLY A 326 4.55 11.50 -17.15
C GLY A 326 3.46 11.00 -18.09
N TYR A 327 3.02 11.83 -19.05
CA TYR A 327 1.98 11.42 -19.99
C TYR A 327 2.46 10.34 -20.95
N MET A 328 3.73 10.38 -21.39
CA MET A 328 4.30 9.33 -22.24
C MET A 328 4.37 7.99 -21.51
N ALA A 329 4.85 7.98 -20.26
CA ALA A 329 4.88 6.79 -19.42
C ALA A 329 3.46 6.23 -19.17
N LYS A 330 2.49 7.11 -18.89
CA LYS A 330 1.08 6.74 -18.72
C LYS A 330 0.46 6.18 -20.00
N LEU A 331 0.79 6.75 -21.16
CA LEU A 331 0.31 6.29 -22.46
C LEU A 331 0.81 4.88 -22.74
N ILE A 332 2.11 4.62 -22.55
CA ILE A 332 2.69 3.28 -22.73
C ILE A 332 2.08 2.31 -21.72
N SER A 333 1.91 2.73 -20.45
CA SER A 333 1.29 1.90 -19.42
C SER A 333 -0.15 1.50 -19.76
N THR A 334 -0.94 2.39 -20.34
CA THR A 334 -2.37 2.13 -20.60
C THR A 334 -2.66 1.50 -21.96
N LYS A 335 -1.90 1.86 -23.00
CA LYS A 335 -2.18 1.43 -24.39
C LYS A 335 -1.42 0.18 -24.81
N LEU A 336 -0.25 -0.09 -24.23
CA LEU A 336 0.60 -1.21 -24.64
C LEU A 336 0.18 -2.49 -23.90
N LYS A 337 -0.61 -3.36 -24.53
CA LYS A 337 -0.98 -4.66 -23.97
C LYS A 337 0.11 -5.68 -24.29
N LEU A 338 0.62 -6.36 -23.26
CA LEU A 338 1.62 -7.42 -23.39
C LEU A 338 1.02 -8.75 -22.91
N PRO A 339 1.50 -9.89 -23.43
CA PRO A 339 1.16 -11.19 -22.87
C PRO A 339 1.63 -11.29 -21.41
N GLN A 340 0.94 -12.10 -20.61
CA GLN A 340 1.13 -12.24 -19.15
C GLN A 340 2.58 -12.51 -18.73
N SER A 341 3.36 -13.21 -19.56
CA SER A 341 4.79 -13.48 -19.32
C SER A 341 5.70 -12.24 -19.38
N MET A 342 5.24 -11.15 -20.00
CA MET A 342 6.01 -9.92 -20.22
C MET A 342 5.47 -8.70 -19.47
N GLU A 343 4.38 -8.83 -18.71
CA GLU A 343 3.81 -7.69 -17.97
C GLU A 343 4.79 -7.10 -16.94
N ALA A 344 5.60 -7.95 -16.29
CA ALA A 344 6.64 -7.51 -15.36
C ALA A 344 7.75 -6.68 -16.04
N LEU A 345 8.02 -6.93 -17.32
CA LEU A 345 9.05 -6.21 -18.08
C LEU A 345 8.62 -4.78 -18.42
N LYS A 346 7.31 -4.54 -18.46
CA LYS A 346 6.72 -3.30 -18.91
C LYS A 346 7.13 -2.08 -18.07
N PRO A 347 6.97 -2.06 -16.74
CA PRO A 347 7.40 -0.92 -15.91
C PRO A 347 8.90 -0.89 -15.65
N ILE A 348 9.59 -2.02 -15.75
CA ILE A 348 11.02 -2.13 -15.41
C ILE A 348 11.91 -1.71 -16.59
N LEU A 349 11.56 -2.13 -17.81
CA LEU A 349 12.41 -1.93 -18.98
C LEU A 349 11.71 -1.11 -20.07
N ILE A 350 10.50 -1.50 -20.47
CA ILE A 350 9.86 -0.95 -21.67
C ILE A 350 9.50 0.52 -21.48
N ILE A 351 8.79 0.86 -20.39
CA ILE A 351 8.38 2.24 -20.12
C ILE A 351 9.61 3.12 -19.89
N PRO A 352 10.58 2.78 -19.02
CA PRO A 352 11.77 3.61 -18.83
C PRO A 352 12.55 3.81 -20.13
N LEU A 353 12.75 2.77 -20.94
CA LEU A 353 13.52 2.88 -22.19
C LEU A 353 12.81 3.75 -23.23
N ILE A 354 11.56 3.40 -23.58
CA ILE A 354 10.84 4.07 -24.67
C ILE A 354 10.47 5.49 -24.26
N SER A 355 9.97 5.69 -23.04
CA SER A 355 9.60 7.02 -22.58
C SER A 355 10.82 7.94 -22.51
N SER A 356 11.96 7.46 -22.01
CA SER A 356 13.19 8.29 -21.93
C SER A 356 13.74 8.59 -23.31
N LEU A 357 13.66 7.65 -24.26
CA LEU A 357 14.07 7.89 -25.64
C LEU A 357 13.20 8.96 -26.30
N VAL A 358 11.88 8.85 -26.18
CA VAL A 358 10.95 9.81 -26.80
C VAL A 358 11.11 11.20 -26.16
N VAL A 359 11.10 11.27 -24.83
CA VAL A 359 11.30 12.54 -24.10
C VAL A 359 12.66 13.14 -24.41
N GLY A 360 13.71 12.32 -24.43
CA GLY A 360 15.07 12.77 -24.70
C GLY A 360 15.24 13.32 -26.11
N LEU A 361 14.74 12.61 -27.13
CA LEU A 361 14.75 13.07 -28.51
C LEU A 361 13.91 14.35 -28.69
N ALA A 362 12.74 14.44 -28.05
CA ALA A 362 11.93 15.65 -28.07
C ALA A 362 12.66 16.84 -27.43
N MET A 363 13.32 16.64 -26.29
CA MET A 363 14.10 17.68 -25.62
C MET A 363 15.30 18.12 -26.46
N ILE A 364 16.03 17.19 -27.08
CA ILE A 364 17.24 17.51 -27.87
C ILE A 364 16.89 18.22 -29.17
N TYR A 365 15.90 17.72 -29.91
CA TYR A 365 15.63 18.19 -31.28
C TYR A 365 14.53 19.23 -31.40
N LEU A 366 13.53 19.21 -30.52
CA LEU A 366 12.32 20.02 -30.69
C LEU A 366 12.14 21.08 -29.60
N ILE A 367 12.37 20.75 -28.33
CA ILE A 367 11.93 21.57 -27.20
C ILE A 367 13.07 22.39 -26.59
N GLY A 368 14.25 21.79 -26.36
CA GLY A 368 15.32 22.38 -25.56
C GLY A 368 15.80 23.73 -26.11
N LYS A 369 16.15 23.78 -27.40
CA LYS A 369 16.67 25.02 -28.03
C LYS A 369 15.65 26.16 -28.05
N PRO A 370 14.39 25.98 -28.51
CA PRO A 370 13.40 27.06 -28.45
C PRO A 370 13.14 27.58 -27.04
N VAL A 371 13.04 26.67 -26.06
CA VAL A 371 12.76 27.06 -24.67
C VAL A 371 13.97 27.76 -24.04
N ALA A 372 15.20 27.34 -24.35
CA ALA A 372 16.40 28.05 -23.95
C ALA A 372 16.42 29.49 -24.50
N GLY A 373 16.09 29.68 -25.79
CA GLY A 373 15.98 31.02 -26.37
C GLY A 373 14.93 31.91 -25.70
N ILE A 374 13.79 31.33 -25.28
CA ILE A 374 12.79 32.06 -24.48
C ILE A 374 13.37 32.47 -23.12
N LEU A 375 14.06 31.55 -22.45
CA LEU A 375 14.66 31.81 -21.13
C LEU A 375 15.75 32.88 -21.21
N GLU A 376 16.60 32.83 -22.23
CA GLU A 376 17.61 33.85 -22.53
C GLU A 376 16.97 35.21 -22.82
N GLY A 377 15.91 35.24 -23.64
CA GLY A 377 15.16 36.47 -23.94
C GLY A 377 14.55 37.11 -22.69
N LEU A 378 13.94 36.30 -21.81
CA LEU A 378 13.42 36.78 -20.53
C LEU A 378 14.53 37.29 -19.62
N THR A 379 15.67 36.60 -19.57
CA THR A 379 16.82 37.01 -18.76
C THR A 379 17.40 38.33 -19.25
N HIS A 380 17.55 38.48 -20.57
CA HIS A 380 18.01 39.72 -21.19
C HIS A 380 17.06 40.87 -20.89
N TRP A 381 15.75 40.66 -21.05
CA TRP A 381 14.74 41.66 -20.72
C TRP A 381 14.85 42.12 -19.26
N LEU A 382 14.94 41.19 -18.30
CA LEU A 382 15.10 41.52 -16.88
C LEU A 382 16.40 42.28 -16.59
N GLN A 383 17.52 41.93 -17.23
CA GLN A 383 18.79 42.63 -17.09
C GLN A 383 18.74 44.06 -17.66
N THR A 384 18.04 44.27 -18.77
CA THR A 384 17.86 45.60 -19.37
C THR A 384 16.98 46.52 -18.52
N MET A 385 16.04 45.97 -17.74
CA MET A 385 15.26 46.76 -16.77
C MET A 385 16.13 47.30 -15.63
N GLY A 386 17.12 46.54 -15.18
CA GLY A 386 18.06 46.98 -14.13
C GLY A 386 19.00 48.10 -14.59
N THR A 387 19.47 48.05 -15.84
CA THR A 387 20.42 49.03 -16.39
C THR A 387 19.77 50.35 -16.78
N ALA A 388 18.54 50.35 -17.32
CA ALA A 388 17.79 51.57 -17.62
C ALA A 388 17.56 52.42 -16.36
N ASN A 389 17.24 51.78 -15.23
CA ASN A 389 17.09 52.45 -13.94
C ASN A 389 18.45 52.82 -13.31
N ALA A 390 19.50 52.01 -13.49
CA ALA A 390 20.84 52.31 -12.99
C ALA A 390 21.48 53.53 -13.67
N VAL A 391 21.24 53.72 -14.98
CA VAL A 391 21.69 54.91 -15.72
C VAL A 391 20.95 56.17 -15.23
N LEU A 392 19.64 56.08 -14.99
CA LEU A 392 18.85 57.18 -14.45
C LEU A 392 19.28 57.55 -13.02
N LEU A 393 19.54 56.55 -12.16
CA LEU A 393 20.02 56.75 -10.79
C LEU A 393 21.44 57.33 -10.77
N GLY A 394 22.32 56.86 -11.66
CA GLY A 394 23.68 57.37 -11.82
C GLY A 394 23.72 58.82 -12.32
N ALA A 395 22.79 59.22 -13.18
CA ALA A 395 22.66 60.61 -13.63
C ALA A 395 22.18 61.57 -12.51
N ILE A 396 21.38 61.07 -11.56
CA ILE A 396 20.88 61.88 -10.42
C ILE A 396 21.93 61.98 -9.30
N LEU A 397 22.71 60.94 -9.05
CA LEU A 397 23.73 60.91 -7.99
C LEU A 397 25.09 61.51 -8.43
N GLY A 398 25.38 61.56 -9.73
CA GLY A 398 26.61 62.12 -10.29
C GLY A 398 26.49 63.52 -10.89
N GLY A 399 25.31 64.14 -10.78
CA GLY A 399 25.02 65.50 -11.26
C GLY A 399 25.15 66.58 -10.19
#